data_AF-S8DIZ8-F1
#
_entry.id   AF-S8DIZ8-F1
#
_cell.length_a   1.000
_cell.length_b   1.000
_cell.length_c   1.000
_cell.angle_alpha   90.00
_cell.angle_beta   90.00
_cell.angle_gamma   90.00
#
_symmetry.space_group_name_H-M   'P 1'
#
loop_
_entity.id
_entity.type
_entity.pdbx_description
1 polymer ?
#
loop_
_entity_poly.entity_id
_entity_poly.type
_entity_poly.pdbx_seq_one_letter_code
_entity_poly.pdbx_strand_id
1 'polypeptide(L)'
;MRAANHYFETHEDCCAYEDELEVGVRWVPGSQEYKEVSRLFTERKYQCLLDELECLVVQYLFELIKAGMSGTGMQLCFSVSIKKALTHFNKHTAKLVPPQLLLTWKDVVKMATLADFDLLCETHDNLHKQLWAQPLNQ
;
A
#
# COMPACT_ATOMS: atom_id res chain seq x y z
N MET A 1 -9.51 23.54 12.10
CA MET A 1 -10.66 22.89 11.43
C MET A 1 -10.13 22.32 10.11
N ARG A 2 -9.98 21.01 10.01
CA ARG A 2 -9.56 20.35 8.76
C ARG A 2 -10.76 20.32 7.83
N ALA A 3 -10.65 21.02 6.70
CA ALA A 3 -11.62 20.91 5.61
C ALA A 3 -11.69 19.44 5.22
N ALA A 4 -12.86 18.85 5.43
CA ALA A 4 -13.16 17.51 4.98
C ALA A 4 -13.15 17.53 3.45
N ASN A 5 -12.37 16.63 2.86
CA ASN A 5 -12.42 16.35 1.43
C ASN A 5 -13.87 16.04 1.04
N HIS A 6 -14.53 17.02 0.41
CA HIS A 6 -15.81 16.80 -0.24
C HIS A 6 -15.49 15.97 -1.49
N TYR A 7 -15.71 14.66 -1.41
CA TYR A 7 -15.73 13.84 -2.61
C TYR A 7 -16.84 14.37 -3.52
N PHE A 8 -16.57 14.49 -4.82
CA PHE A 8 -17.49 15.03 -5.84
C PHE A 8 -18.83 14.28 -5.81
N GLU A 9 -19.87 14.91 -5.27
CA GLU A 9 -21.19 14.26 -5.14
C GLU A 9 -21.99 14.35 -6.44
N THR A 10 -21.68 15.29 -7.35
CA THR A 10 -22.41 15.48 -8.58
C THR A 10 -21.52 15.67 -9.82
N HIS A 11 -22.04 15.28 -10.98
CA HIS A 11 -21.40 15.49 -12.28
C HIS A 11 -21.23 16.97 -12.62
N GLU A 12 -22.14 17.82 -12.12
CA GLU A 12 -22.12 19.28 -12.31
C GLU A 12 -20.92 19.91 -11.60
N ASP A 13 -20.59 19.47 -10.39
CA ASP A 13 -19.39 19.95 -9.67
C ASP A 13 -18.12 19.62 -10.46
N CYS A 14 -18.01 18.41 -11.00
CA CYS A 14 -16.87 18.01 -11.82
C CYS A 14 -16.73 18.87 -13.08
N CYS A 15 -17.83 19.20 -13.76
CA CYS A 15 -17.81 20.04 -14.95
C CYS A 15 -17.38 21.49 -14.61
N ALA A 16 -17.89 22.06 -13.51
CA ALA A 16 -17.54 23.42 -13.10
C ALA A 16 -16.03 23.57 -12.80
N TYR A 17 -15.41 22.57 -12.18
CA TYR A 17 -13.97 22.58 -11.92
C TYR A 17 -13.13 22.31 -13.17
N GLU A 18 -13.61 21.46 -14.09
CA GLU A 18 -12.93 21.26 -15.37
C GLU A 18 -12.90 22.55 -16.20
N ASP A 19 -13.98 23.33 -16.16
CA ASP A 19 -14.05 24.65 -16.76
C ASP A 19 -13.12 25.65 -16.05
N GLU A 20 -13.08 25.66 -14.71
CA GLU A 20 -12.18 26.53 -13.92
C GLU A 20 -10.69 26.22 -14.17
N LEU A 21 -10.34 24.94 -14.34
CA LEU A 21 -8.98 24.46 -14.52
C LEU A 21 -8.56 24.35 -16.00
N GLU A 22 -9.41 24.80 -16.93
CA GLU A 22 -9.21 24.75 -18.39
C GLU A 22 -8.80 23.34 -18.87
N VAL A 23 -9.40 22.30 -18.31
CA VAL A 23 -9.07 20.91 -18.65
C VAL A 23 -9.60 20.58 -20.04
N GLY A 24 -8.72 20.60 -21.04
CA GLY A 24 -9.12 20.50 -22.45
C GLY A 24 -9.81 19.20 -22.88
N VAL A 25 -9.50 18.05 -22.25
CA VAL A 25 -10.14 16.76 -22.57
C VAL A 25 -10.40 15.95 -21.30
N ARG A 26 -11.68 15.69 -21.01
CA ARG A 26 -12.09 14.78 -19.93
C ARG A 26 -11.64 13.36 -20.25
N TRP A 27 -10.88 12.75 -19.35
CA TRP A 27 -10.45 11.36 -19.48
C TRP A 27 -11.64 10.42 -19.27
N VAL A 28 -12.01 9.71 -20.32
CA VAL A 28 -13.08 8.69 -20.30
C VAL A 28 -12.49 7.29 -20.13
N PRO A 29 -13.24 6.30 -19.61
CA PRO A 29 -12.76 4.92 -19.45
C PRO A 29 -12.16 4.26 -20.70
N GLY A 30 -12.51 4.75 -21.89
CA GLY A 30 -11.95 4.28 -23.17
C GLY A 30 -10.64 4.95 -23.60
N SER A 31 -10.31 6.13 -23.05
CA SER A 31 -9.11 6.91 -23.38
C SER A 31 -7.84 6.18 -22.93
N GLN A 32 -6.74 6.45 -23.64
CA GLN A 32 -5.47 5.80 -23.35
C GLN A 32 -4.91 6.27 -22.00
N GLU A 33 -5.06 7.57 -21.73
CA GLU A 33 -4.65 8.24 -20.50
C GLU A 33 -5.37 7.63 -19.29
N TYR A 34 -6.69 7.41 -19.40
CA TYR A 34 -7.45 6.76 -18.34
C TYR A 34 -6.97 5.32 -18.08
N LYS A 35 -6.69 4.55 -19.14
CA LYS A 35 -6.21 3.16 -19.00
C LYS A 35 -4.83 3.10 -18.35
N GLU A 36 -3.92 3.99 -18.76
CA GLU A 36 -2.57 4.09 -18.20
C GLU A 36 -2.62 4.46 -16.71
N VAL A 37 -3.40 5.48 -16.36
CA VAL A 37 -3.57 5.91 -14.97
C VAL A 37 -4.29 4.84 -14.16
N SER A 38 -5.30 4.16 -14.71
CA SER A 38 -5.98 3.05 -14.05
C SER A 38 -5.02 1.89 -13.74
N ARG A 39 -4.08 1.60 -14.65
CA ARG A 39 -2.98 0.64 -14.40
C ARG A 39 -2.08 1.10 -13.25
N LEU A 40 -1.62 2.35 -13.28
CA LEU A 40 -0.77 2.92 -12.23
C LEU A 40 -1.47 2.91 -10.86
N PHE A 41 -2.76 3.24 -10.80
CA PHE A 41 -3.55 3.16 -9.57
C PHE A 41 -3.65 1.73 -9.04
N THR A 42 -3.78 0.77 -9.95
CA THR A 42 -3.85 -0.65 -9.61
C THR A 42 -2.52 -1.15 -9.03
N GLU A 43 -1.40 -0.76 -9.65
CA GLU A 43 -0.04 -1.03 -9.16
C GLU A 43 0.20 -0.37 -7.80
N ARG A 44 -0.08 0.93 -7.66
CA ARG A 44 0.00 1.67 -6.39
C ARG A 44 -0.83 1.00 -5.30
N LYS A 45 -2.05 0.56 -5.62
CA LYS A 45 -2.92 -0.12 -4.66
C LYS A 45 -2.32 -1.44 -4.21
N TYR A 46 -1.71 -2.20 -5.11
CA TYR A 46 -0.96 -3.40 -4.74
C TYR A 46 0.20 -3.07 -3.78
N GLN A 47 0.97 -2.05 -4.09
CA GLN A 47 2.09 -1.59 -3.25
C GLN A 47 1.62 -1.18 -1.84
N CYS A 48 0.57 -0.36 -1.72
CA CYS A 48 0.05 0.05 -0.41
C CYS A 48 -0.45 -1.13 0.44
N LEU A 49 -0.97 -2.19 -0.19
CA LEU A 49 -1.39 -3.40 0.51
C LEU A 49 -0.21 -4.23 1.01
N LEU A 50 0.87 -4.22 0.23
CA LEU A 50 2.13 -4.82 0.63
C LEU A 50 2.74 -4.08 1.83
N ASP A 51 2.79 -2.74 1.78
CA ASP A 51 3.26 -1.89 2.87
C ASP A 51 2.41 -2.08 4.15
N GLU A 52 1.08 -2.22 4.03
CA GLU A 52 0.20 -2.49 5.17
C GLU A 52 0.55 -3.84 5.84
N LEU A 53 0.77 -4.88 5.03
CA LEU A 53 1.17 -6.19 5.51
C LEU A 53 2.53 -6.13 6.21
N GLU A 54 3.49 -5.39 5.63
CA GLU A 54 4.81 -5.15 6.22
C GLU A 54 4.72 -4.53 7.60
N CYS A 55 4.03 -3.39 7.67
CA CYS A 55 3.94 -2.59 8.87
C CYS A 55 3.37 -3.42 10.03
N LEU A 56 2.35 -4.25 9.73
CA LEU A 56 1.76 -5.15 10.72
C LEU A 56 2.72 -6.26 11.16
N VAL A 57 3.54 -6.79 10.26
CA VAL A 57 4.55 -7.81 10.63
C VAL A 57 5.68 -7.20 11.44
N VAL A 58 6.20 -6.04 11.03
CA VAL A 58 7.22 -5.30 11.77
C VAL A 58 6.70 -4.94 13.15
N GLN A 59 5.48 -4.39 13.24
CA GLN A 59 4.84 -4.09 14.51
C GLN A 59 4.72 -5.37 15.36
N TYR A 60 4.28 -6.49 14.79
CA TYR A 60 4.23 -7.77 15.50
C TYR A 60 5.60 -8.23 16.00
N LEU A 61 6.68 -8.06 15.23
CA LEU A 61 8.04 -8.40 15.66
C LEU A 61 8.50 -7.53 16.84
N PHE A 62 8.30 -6.21 16.75
CA PHE A 62 8.58 -5.30 17.86
C PHE A 62 7.76 -5.63 19.11
N GLU A 63 6.50 -6.00 18.94
CA GLU A 63 5.66 -6.44 20.06
C GLU A 63 6.05 -7.80 20.59
N LEU A 64 6.54 -8.73 19.78
CA LEU A 64 7.07 -10.01 20.26
C LEU A 64 8.31 -9.81 21.12
N ILE A 65 9.22 -8.92 20.70
CA ILE A 65 10.38 -8.54 21.49
C ILE A 65 9.94 -7.89 22.81
N LYS A 66 8.96 -6.97 22.77
CA LYS A 66 8.37 -6.37 23.98
C LYS A 66 7.60 -7.35 24.85
N ALA A 67 6.94 -8.35 24.27
CA ALA A 67 6.13 -9.35 24.99
C ALA A 67 6.99 -10.46 25.60
N GLY A 68 8.18 -10.71 25.06
CA GLY A 68 9.26 -11.38 25.80
C GLY A 68 9.59 -10.68 27.12
N MET A 69 9.20 -9.40 27.27
CA MET A 69 9.32 -8.59 28.48
C MET A 69 7.96 -8.34 29.19
N SER A 70 6.80 -8.73 28.62
CA SER A 70 5.46 -8.37 29.12
C SER A 70 4.37 -9.36 28.65
N GLY A 71 3.64 -9.97 29.59
CA GLY A 71 2.81 -11.17 29.37
C GLY A 71 1.66 -11.10 28.35
N THR A 72 1.68 -12.09 27.44
CA THR A 72 0.60 -12.99 26.98
C THR A 72 -0.72 -12.45 26.36
N GLY A 73 -1.03 -11.15 26.34
CA GLY A 73 -2.29 -10.64 25.76
C GLY A 73 -2.23 -10.24 24.27
N MET A 74 -1.12 -9.65 23.83
CA MET A 74 -1.03 -9.01 22.50
C MET A 74 -0.97 -9.99 21.32
N GLN A 75 -0.42 -11.19 21.52
CA GLN A 75 -0.22 -12.15 20.42
C GLN A 75 -1.51 -12.51 19.67
N LEU A 76 -2.63 -12.60 20.39
CA LEU A 76 -3.93 -12.93 19.79
C LEU A 76 -4.43 -11.80 18.87
N CYS A 77 -4.44 -10.55 19.32
CA CYS A 77 -4.90 -9.40 18.53
C CYS A 77 -4.10 -9.19 17.25
N PHE A 78 -2.78 -9.40 17.30
CA PHE A 78 -1.91 -9.29 16.12
C PHE A 78 -2.18 -10.40 15.11
N SER A 79 -2.35 -11.64 15.57
CA SER A 79 -2.64 -12.76 14.67
C SER A 79 -3.91 -12.54 13.85
N VAL A 80 -4.94 -11.89 14.43
CA VAL A 80 -6.19 -11.55 13.76
C VAL A 80 -5.96 -10.44 12.72
N SER A 81 -5.20 -9.41 13.09
CA SER A 81 -4.93 -8.25 12.22
C SER A 81 -4.10 -8.64 10.99
N ILE A 82 -3.04 -9.43 11.17
CA ILE A 82 -2.20 -9.92 10.06
C ILE A 82 -3.00 -10.84 9.14
N LYS A 83 -3.83 -11.74 9.68
CA LYS A 83 -4.70 -12.60 8.85
C LYS A 83 -5.69 -11.79 8.01
N LYS A 84 -6.23 -10.71 8.56
CA LYS A 84 -7.14 -9.81 7.85
C LYS A 84 -6.41 -9.07 6.72
N ALA A 85 -5.23 -8.51 7.00
CA ALA A 85 -4.39 -7.86 5.99
C ALA A 85 -3.98 -8.84 4.88
N LEU A 86 -3.57 -10.06 5.23
CA LEU A 86 -3.21 -11.10 4.27
C LEU A 86 -4.39 -11.48 3.36
N THR A 87 -5.60 -11.60 3.93
CA THR A 87 -6.82 -11.86 3.16
C THR A 87 -7.11 -10.72 2.19
N HIS A 88 -6.91 -9.48 2.64
CA HIS A 88 -7.12 -8.28 1.84
C HIS A 88 -6.12 -8.19 0.68
N PHE A 89 -4.83 -8.43 0.96
CA PHE A 89 -3.76 -8.55 -0.03
C PHE A 89 -4.11 -9.61 -1.07
N ASN A 90 -4.32 -10.87 -0.66
CA ASN A 90 -4.61 -11.97 -1.59
C ASN A 90 -5.86 -11.73 -2.47
N LYS A 91 -6.90 -11.09 -1.91
CA LYS A 91 -8.11 -10.72 -2.67
C LYS A 91 -7.82 -9.68 -3.75
N HIS A 92 -6.89 -8.77 -3.51
CA HIS A 92 -6.48 -7.75 -4.47
C HIS A 92 -5.51 -8.30 -5.50
N THR A 93 -4.51 -9.06 -5.07
CA THR A 93 -3.52 -9.70 -5.92
C THR A 93 -4.15 -10.66 -6.93
N ALA A 94 -5.20 -11.38 -6.54
CA ALA A 94 -5.97 -12.24 -7.43
C ALA A 94 -6.72 -11.50 -8.55
N LYS A 95 -6.93 -10.19 -8.41
CA LYS A 95 -7.60 -9.35 -9.42
C LYS A 95 -6.61 -8.68 -10.38
N LEU A 96 -5.31 -8.79 -10.12
CA LEU A 96 -4.28 -8.26 -10.99
C LEU A 96 -4.13 -9.13 -12.23
N VAL A 97 -3.82 -8.49 -13.36
CA VAL A 97 -3.49 -9.17 -14.62
C VAL A 97 -2.07 -8.73 -15.00
N PRO A 98 -1.07 -9.62 -14.97
CA PRO A 98 -1.15 -11.03 -14.57
C PRO A 98 -1.37 -11.22 -13.06
N PRO A 99 -1.92 -12.38 -12.63
CA PRO A 99 -2.06 -12.69 -11.20
C PRO A 99 -0.69 -12.73 -10.55
N GLN A 100 -0.46 -11.85 -9.57
CA GLN A 100 0.81 -11.83 -8.83
C GLN A 100 0.79 -12.84 -7.68
N LEU A 101 1.94 -12.98 -7.00
CA LEU A 101 2.17 -13.98 -5.96
C LEU A 101 1.18 -13.86 -4.80
N LEU A 102 0.46 -14.95 -4.51
CA LEU A 102 -0.37 -15.08 -3.32
C LEU A 102 0.50 -15.52 -2.14
N LEU A 103 0.37 -14.82 -1.02
CA LEU A 103 1.13 -15.13 0.20
C LEU A 103 0.28 -16.01 1.12
N THR A 104 0.87 -17.06 1.68
CA THR A 104 0.22 -17.84 2.75
C THR A 104 0.68 -17.41 4.13
N TRP A 105 -0.11 -17.75 5.16
CA TRP A 105 0.26 -17.47 6.56
C TRP A 105 1.64 -18.05 6.92
N LYS A 106 2.01 -19.20 6.36
CA LYS A 106 3.33 -19.81 6.57
C LYS A 106 4.45 -18.93 6.02
N ASP A 107 4.23 -18.29 4.87
CA ASP A 107 5.22 -17.39 4.25
C ASP A 107 5.40 -16.15 5.11
N VAL A 108 4.31 -15.54 5.59
CA VAL A 108 4.35 -14.39 6.52
C VAL A 108 5.10 -14.71 7.80
N VAL A 109 4.82 -15.88 8.42
CA VAL A 109 5.52 -16.32 9.63
C VAL A 109 7.01 -16.56 9.33
N LYS A 110 7.33 -17.21 8.22
CA LYS A 110 8.72 -17.46 7.81
C LYS A 110 9.48 -16.14 7.59
N MET A 111 8.89 -15.20 6.87
CA MET A 111 9.46 -13.87 6.61
C MET A 111 9.67 -13.09 7.92
N ALA A 112 8.69 -13.12 8.83
CA ALA A 112 8.81 -12.51 10.15
C ALA A 112 9.95 -13.15 10.96
N THR A 113 10.04 -14.48 10.98
CA THR A 113 11.06 -15.21 11.75
C THR A 113 12.48 -14.99 11.23
N LEU A 114 12.63 -14.81 9.92
CA LEU A 114 13.93 -14.59 9.30
C LEU A 114 14.34 -13.10 9.32
N ALA A 115 13.46 -12.21 9.82
CA ALA A 115 13.58 -10.75 9.64
C ALA A 115 13.82 -10.35 8.18
N ASP A 116 13.39 -11.19 7.25
CA ASP A 116 13.70 -11.15 5.80
C ASP A 116 12.68 -10.28 5.06
N PHE A 117 12.13 -9.28 5.76
CA PHE A 117 11.31 -8.24 5.15
C PHE A 117 12.26 -7.18 4.59
N ASP A 118 12.82 -7.47 3.41
CA ASP A 118 13.49 -6.46 2.59
C ASP A 118 12.46 -5.71 1.73
N LEU A 119 11.32 -5.36 2.34
CA LEU A 119 10.06 -5.12 1.63
C LEU A 119 9.84 -3.63 1.28
N LEU A 120 10.66 -2.74 1.83
CA LEU A 120 10.79 -1.35 1.36
C LEU A 120 11.57 -1.19 0.04
N CYS A 121 12.12 -2.27 -0.53
CA CYS A 121 13.00 -2.16 -1.70
C CYS A 121 12.27 -2.11 -3.05
N GLU A 122 11.05 -2.66 -3.19
CA GLU A 122 10.36 -2.71 -4.49
C GLU A 122 9.34 -1.58 -4.70
N THR A 123 8.91 -0.89 -3.63
CA THR A 123 7.90 0.20 -3.71
C THR A 123 8.52 1.59 -3.62
N HIS A 124 9.72 1.71 -3.06
CA HIS A 124 10.57 2.85 -3.35
C HIS A 124 11.08 2.68 -4.77
N ASP A 125 10.57 3.48 -5.70
CA ASP A 125 11.42 4.02 -6.75
C ASP A 125 12.56 4.79 -6.07
N ASN A 126 13.53 4.06 -5.56
CA ASN A 126 14.87 4.54 -5.34
C ASN A 126 14.93 5.87 -4.60
N LEU A 127 14.11 6.19 -3.56
CA LEU A 127 14.36 7.46 -2.86
C LEU A 127 15.79 7.46 -2.32
N HIS A 128 16.31 6.30 -1.89
CA HIS A 128 17.73 6.10 -1.56
C HIS A 128 18.73 6.29 -2.73
N LYS A 129 18.30 6.11 -3.99
CA LYS A 129 19.12 6.44 -5.17
C LYS A 129 18.80 7.84 -5.74
N GLN A 130 17.83 8.57 -5.19
CA GLN A 130 17.62 9.96 -5.55
C GLN A 130 18.76 10.80 -5.00
N LEU A 131 19.22 11.76 -5.80
CA LEU A 131 20.41 12.56 -5.51
C LEU A 131 20.32 13.29 -4.15
N TRP A 132 19.11 13.63 -3.71
CA TRP A 132 18.84 14.32 -2.45
C TRP A 132 18.87 13.42 -1.21
N ALA A 133 18.83 12.10 -1.37
CA ALA A 133 18.89 11.15 -0.25
C ALA A 133 20.27 10.52 -0.06
N GLN A 134 21.22 10.82 -0.95
CA GLN A 134 22.62 10.43 -0.75
C GLN A 134 23.25 11.39 0.27
N PRO A 135 23.98 10.88 1.28
CA PRO A 135 24.70 11.74 2.21
C PRO A 135 25.72 12.55 1.40
N LEU A 136 25.55 13.88 1.41
CA LEU A 136 26.57 14.79 0.95
C LEU A 136 27.76 14.60 1.90
N ASN A 137 28.87 14.08 1.38
CA ASN A 137 30.20 13.90 2.00
C ASN A 137 30.61 12.44 2.27
N GLN A 138 31.42 11.89 1.36
CA GLN A 138 32.65 11.16 1.70
C GLN A 138 33.84 11.97 1.19
#